data_AF-A0A428XWH2-F1
#
_entry.id   AF-A0A428XWH2-F1
#
_cell.length_a   1.000
_cell.length_b   1.000
_cell.length_c   1.000
_cell.angle_alpha   90.00
_cell.angle_beta   90.00
_cell.angle_gamma   90.00
#
_symmetry.space_group_name_H-M   'P 1'
#
loop_
_entity.id
_entity.type
_entity.pdbx_description
1 polymer ?
#
loop_
_entity_poly.entity_id
_entity_poly.type
_entity_poly.pdbx_seq_one_letter_code
_entity_poly.pdbx_strand_id
1 'polypeptide(L)'
;MALTIARVIMVGQAVASLGVWVGQLQDTFSRMDHNQDVYPQAVLVDILNPLIAVALLAGAIFLGSRPWARALALTMEYVGIISALINVITGFYQAGVAIAVALAVIVLIRRSTGVPRAQPVG
;
A
#
# COMPACT_ATOMS: atom_id res chain seq x y z
N MET A 1 -12.05 6.27 15.90
CA MET A 1 -10.66 5.94 16.28
C MET A 1 -10.02 4.94 15.32
N ALA A 2 -10.57 3.74 15.14
CA ALA A 2 -10.00 2.72 14.23
C ALA A 2 -9.79 3.20 12.78
N LEU A 3 -10.74 3.95 12.22
CA LEU A 3 -10.61 4.52 10.87
C LEU A 3 -9.48 5.55 10.76
N THR A 4 -9.27 6.36 11.80
CA THR A 4 -8.17 7.34 11.85
C THR A 4 -6.81 6.64 11.88
N ILE A 5 -6.70 5.57 12.68
CA ILE A 5 -5.47 4.76 12.74
C ILE A 5 -5.18 4.12 11.38
N ALA A 6 -6.20 3.52 10.73
CA ALA A 6 -6.05 2.95 9.39
C ALA A 6 -5.54 4.00 8.39
N ARG A 7 -6.08 5.22 8.41
CA ARG A 7 -5.62 6.32 7.54
C ARG A 7 -4.15 6.68 7.77
N VAL A 8 -3.73 6.78 9.02
CA VAL A 8 -2.33 7.10 9.35
C VAL A 8 -1.39 6.00 8.86
N ILE A 9 -1.75 4.74 9.08
CA ILE A 9 -0.96 3.60 8.60
C ILE A 9 -0.87 3.60 7.07
N MET A 10 -1.99 3.80 6.37
CA MET A 10 -2.02 3.87 4.91
C MET A 10 -1.19 5.03 4.34
N VAL A 11 -1.18 6.19 4.99
CA VAL A 11 -0.29 7.30 4.62
C VAL A 11 1.16 6.89 4.82
N GLY A 12 1.49 6.24 5.94
CA GLY A 12 2.83 5.69 6.19
C GLY A 12 3.26 4.68 5.12
N GLN A 13 2.36 3.78 4.70
CA GLN A 13 2.59 2.83 3.62
C GLN A 13 2.81 3.54 2.27
N ALA A 14 2.05 4.58 1.97
CA ALA A 14 2.24 5.38 0.75
C ALA A 14 3.62 6.06 0.74
N VAL A 15 4.04 6.66 1.87
CA VAL A 15 5.37 7.27 1.99
C VAL A 15 6.49 6.23 1.88
N ALA A 16 6.33 5.08 2.55
CA ALA A 16 7.30 3.99 2.46
C ALA A 16 7.42 3.45 1.01
N SER A 17 6.29 3.30 0.32
CA SER A 17 6.25 2.90 -1.10
C SER A 17 6.98 3.90 -2.00
N LEU A 18 6.83 5.21 -1.77
CA LEU A 18 7.59 6.24 -2.48
C LEU A 18 9.09 6.18 -2.15
N GLY A 19 9.45 5.90 -0.89
CA GLY A 19 10.85 5.74 -0.48
C GLY A 19 11.53 4.56 -1.20
N VAL A 20 10.85 3.41 -1.28
CA VAL A 20 11.33 2.25 -2.03
C VAL A 20 11.47 2.58 -3.51
N TRP A 21 10.48 3.27 -4.09
CA TRP A 21 10.51 3.71 -5.49
C TRP A 21 11.72 4.61 -5.80
N VAL A 22 12.04 5.58 -4.94
CA VAL A 22 13.22 6.43 -5.13
C VAL A 22 14.51 5.61 -5.10
N GLY A 23 14.65 4.67 -4.16
CA GLY A 23 15.81 3.79 -4.11
C GLY A 23 15.93 2.90 -5.35
N GLN A 24 14.80 2.46 -5.90
CA GLN A 24 14.76 1.64 -7.11
C GLN A 24 15.13 2.44 -8.36
N LEU A 25 14.63 3.68 -8.48
CA LEU A 25 15.06 4.60 -9.53
C LEU A 25 16.58 4.85 -9.48
N GLN A 26 17.14 5.04 -8.29
CA GLN A 26 18.58 5.20 -8.12
C GLN A 26 19.37 3.98 -8.61
N ASP A 27 18.91 2.76 -8.31
CA ASP A 27 19.52 1.53 -8.83
C ASP A 27 19.40 1.43 -10.36
N THR A 28 18.21 1.72 -10.92
CA THR A 28 17.98 1.74 -12.36
C THR A 28 18.91 2.75 -13.06
N PHE A 29 18.97 4.00 -12.58
CA PHE A 29 19.84 5.03 -13.14
C PHE A 29 21.32 4.64 -13.01
N SER A 30 21.73 4.12 -11.85
CA SER A 30 23.11 3.68 -11.65
C SER A 30 23.50 2.57 -12.64
N ARG A 31 22.62 1.59 -12.89
CA ARG A 31 22.87 0.54 -13.88
C ARG A 31 22.99 1.10 -15.30
N MET A 32 22.12 2.03 -15.67
CA MET A 32 22.19 2.69 -16.98
C MET A 32 23.50 3.47 -17.15
N ASP A 33 23.93 4.20 -16.12
CA ASP A 33 25.20 4.96 -16.15
C ASP A 33 26.42 4.05 -16.31
N HIS A 34 26.34 2.80 -15.83
CA HIS A 34 27.41 1.80 -15.94
C HIS A 34 27.26 0.87 -17.17
N ASN A 35 26.39 1.19 -18.14
CA ASN A 35 26.07 0.33 -19.29
C ASN A 35 25.68 -1.12 -18.90
N GLN A 36 25.05 -1.28 -17.74
CA GLN A 36 24.53 -2.57 -17.28
C GLN A 36 23.10 -2.78 -17.77
N ASP A 37 22.74 -4.04 -18.00
CA ASP A 37 21.38 -4.39 -18.41
C ASP A 37 20.37 -4.02 -17.30
N VAL A 38 19.41 -3.19 -17.66
CA VAL A 38 18.24 -2.90 -16.84
C VAL A 38 17.18 -3.95 -17.15
N TYR A 39 16.81 -4.75 -16.15
CA TYR A 39 15.75 -5.72 -16.33
C TYR A 39 14.43 -5.02 -16.67
N PRO A 40 13.66 -5.46 -17.68
CA PRO A 40 12.37 -4.85 -18.04
C PRO A 40 11.37 -4.79 -16.87
N GLN A 41 11.47 -5.73 -15.94
CA GLN A 41 10.68 -5.76 -14.71
C GLN A 41 10.94 -4.56 -13.78
N ALA A 42 12.16 -4.01 -13.76
CA ALA A 42 12.49 -2.84 -12.95
C ALA A 42 11.74 -1.60 -13.46
N VAL A 43 11.69 -1.41 -14.78
CA VAL A 43 10.95 -0.32 -15.43
C VAL A 43 9.45 -0.40 -15.13
N LEU A 44 8.89 -1.62 -15.14
CA LEU A 44 7.48 -1.81 -14.78
C LEU A 44 7.20 -1.45 -13.32
N VAL A 45 8.06 -1.84 -12.39
CA VAL A 45 7.92 -1.48 -10.96
C VAL A 45 8.07 0.03 -10.77
N ASP A 46 8.98 0.68 -11.50
CA ASP A 46 9.17 2.13 -11.47
C ASP A 46 7.91 2.90 -11.93
N ILE A 47 7.09 2.33 -12.80
CA ILE A 47 5.81 2.93 -13.21
C ILE A 47 4.70 2.60 -12.21
N LEU A 48 4.65 1.36 -11.71
CA LEU A 48 3.54 0.87 -10.88
C LEU A 48 3.59 1.39 -9.44
N ASN A 49 4.76 1.50 -8.83
CA ASN A 49 4.91 1.96 -7.44
C ASN A 49 4.29 3.34 -7.17
N PRO A 50 4.56 4.39 -7.97
CA PRO A 50 3.94 5.69 -7.73
C PRO A 50 2.41 5.65 -7.89
N LEU A 51 1.88 4.81 -8.79
CA LEU A 51 0.43 4.63 -8.93
C LEU A 51 -0.19 3.97 -7.69
N ILE A 52 0.47 2.95 -7.13
CA ILE A 52 0.05 2.28 -5.90
C ILE A 52 0.11 3.25 -4.71
N ALA A 53 1.17 4.04 -4.59
CA ALA A 53 1.30 5.05 -3.55
C ALA A 53 0.18 6.11 -3.63
N VAL A 54 -0.14 6.58 -4.83
CA VAL A 54 -1.25 7.52 -5.05
C VAL A 54 -2.60 6.88 -4.71
N ALA A 55 -2.82 5.62 -5.09
CA ALA A 55 -4.06 4.90 -4.78
C ALA A 55 -4.23 4.67 -3.27
N LEU A 56 -3.16 4.34 -2.54
CA LEU A 56 -3.16 4.24 -1.08
C LEU A 56 -3.45 5.58 -0.43
N LEU A 57 -2.83 6.66 -0.91
CA LEU A 57 -3.06 8.00 -0.40
C LEU A 57 -4.50 8.47 -0.64
N ALA A 58 -5.03 8.25 -1.85
CA ALA A 58 -6.42 8.52 -2.18
C ALA A 58 -7.36 7.69 -1.30
N GLY A 59 -7.07 6.39 -1.11
CA GLY A 59 -7.78 5.52 -0.19
C GLY A 59 -7.82 6.09 1.23
N ALA A 60 -6.68 6.51 1.77
CA ALA A 60 -6.57 7.11 3.10
C ALA A 60 -7.38 8.41 3.23
N ILE A 61 -7.21 9.35 2.30
CA ILE A 61 -7.91 10.65 2.31
C ILE A 61 -9.43 10.43 2.30
N PHE A 62 -9.93 9.62 1.36
CA PHE A 62 -11.36 9.47 1.12
C PHE A 62 -12.04 8.38 1.99
N LEU A 63 -11.30 7.63 2.81
CA LEU A 63 -11.80 6.46 3.56
C LEU A 63 -13.06 6.71 4.40
N GLY A 64 -13.20 7.91 4.95
CA GLY A 64 -14.32 8.32 5.81
C GLY A 64 -15.40 9.15 5.10
N SER A 65 -15.18 9.56 3.86
CA SER A 65 -16.09 10.47 3.12
C SER A 65 -16.72 9.84 1.89
N ARG A 66 -16.11 8.79 1.31
CA ARG A 66 -16.61 8.13 0.10
C ARG A 66 -16.71 6.61 0.30
N PRO A 67 -17.80 5.96 -0.12
CA PRO A 67 -17.94 4.50 0.00
C PRO A 67 -16.96 3.74 -0.89
N TRP A 68 -16.60 4.27 -2.07
CA TRP A 68 -15.66 3.64 -3.00
C TRP A 68 -14.23 3.57 -2.44
N ALA A 69 -13.83 4.51 -1.58
CA ALA A 69 -12.48 4.59 -1.02
C ALA A 69 -12.14 3.37 -0.16
N ARG A 70 -13.15 2.72 0.42
CA ARG A 70 -12.99 1.48 1.18
C ARG A 70 -12.64 0.31 0.27
N ALA A 71 -13.36 0.17 -0.84
CA ALA A 71 -13.07 -0.86 -1.82
C ALA A 71 -11.65 -0.66 -2.38
N LEU A 72 -11.31 0.59 -2.73
CA LEU A 72 -9.96 0.92 -3.20
C LEU A 72 -8.88 0.57 -2.16
N ALA A 73 -9.06 0.99 -0.91
CA ALA A 73 -8.11 0.69 0.18
C ALA A 73 -7.89 -0.82 0.35
N LEU A 74 -8.97 -1.60 0.43
CA LEU A 74 -8.87 -3.06 0.56
C LEU A 74 -8.19 -3.70 -0.64
N THR A 75 -8.52 -3.27 -1.86
CA THR A 75 -7.86 -3.76 -3.08
C THR A 75 -6.36 -3.47 -3.03
N MET A 76 -5.95 -2.27 -2.62
CA MET A 76 -4.52 -1.92 -2.51
C MET A 76 -3.81 -2.75 -1.44
N GLU A 77 -4.43 -3.00 -0.29
CA GLU A 77 -3.84 -3.88 0.74
C GLU A 77 -3.65 -5.32 0.21
N TYR A 78 -4.60 -5.85 -0.56
CA TYR A 78 -4.44 -7.18 -1.16
C TYR A 78 -3.32 -7.22 -2.20
N VAL A 79 -3.22 -6.20 -3.06
CA VAL A 79 -2.11 -6.08 -4.02
C VAL A 79 -0.77 -6.02 -3.28
N GLY A 80 -0.69 -5.23 -2.21
CA GLY A 80 0.49 -5.14 -1.34
C GLY A 80 0.86 -6.48 -0.70
N ILE A 81 -0.13 -7.23 -0.19
CA ILE A 81 0.09 -8.57 0.38
C ILE A 81 0.63 -9.53 -0.69
N ILE A 82 0.05 -9.57 -1.89
CA ILE A 82 0.50 -10.46 -2.97
C ILE A 82 1.94 -10.11 -3.35
N SER A 83 2.25 -8.82 -3.51
CA SER A 83 3.61 -8.36 -3.81
C SER A 83 4.61 -8.75 -2.71
N ALA A 84 4.24 -8.54 -1.44
CA ALA A 84 5.08 -8.92 -0.31
C ALA A 84 5.27 -10.43 -0.19
N LEU A 85 4.25 -11.24 -0.51
CA LEU A 85 4.36 -12.71 -0.55
C LEU A 85 5.38 -13.18 -1.59
N ILE A 86 5.37 -12.59 -2.79
CA ILE A 86 6.37 -12.88 -3.83
C ILE A 86 7.77 -12.59 -3.27
N ASN A 87 7.96 -11.44 -2.62
CA ASN A 87 9.25 -11.07 -2.01
C ASN A 87 9.70 -12.05 -0.91
N VAL A 88 8.78 -12.51 -0.06
CA VAL A 88 9.11 -13.53 0.96
C VAL A 88 9.56 -14.84 0.31
N ILE A 89 8.86 -15.29 -0.73
CA ILE A 89 9.19 -16.54 -1.45
C ILE A 89 10.54 -16.43 -2.17
N THR A 90 10.90 -15.24 -2.66
CA THR A 90 12.20 -14.98 -3.30
C THR A 90 13.35 -14.72 -2.31
N GLY A 91 13.10 -14.82 -1.00
CA GLY A 91 14.14 -14.78 0.05
C GLY A 91 14.18 -13.49 0.88
N PHE A 92 13.31 -12.51 0.61
CA PHE A 92 13.23 -11.26 1.37
C PHE A 92 12.23 -11.36 2.52
N TYR A 93 12.60 -12.11 3.57
CA TYR A 93 11.72 -12.37 4.74
C TYR A 93 11.24 -11.09 5.47
N GLN A 94 11.97 -9.98 5.35
CA GLN A 94 11.57 -8.68 5.91
C GLN A 94 10.22 -8.19 5.33
N ALA A 95 9.85 -8.63 4.13
CA ALA A 95 8.55 -8.35 3.53
C ALA A 95 7.37 -8.94 4.34
N GLY A 96 7.61 -9.88 5.26
CA GLY A 96 6.60 -10.36 6.20
C GLY A 96 6.02 -9.26 7.09
N VAL A 97 6.80 -8.22 7.40
CA VAL A 97 6.31 -7.06 8.16
C VAL A 97 5.26 -6.29 7.36
N ALA A 98 5.47 -6.11 6.05
CA ALA A 98 4.51 -5.43 5.19
C ALA A 98 3.16 -6.18 5.14
N ILE A 99 3.20 -7.52 5.12
CA ILE A 99 2.00 -8.36 5.20
C ILE A 99 1.25 -8.12 6.52
N ALA A 100 1.97 -8.12 7.65
CA ALA A 100 1.35 -7.90 8.96
C ALA A 100 0.70 -6.52 9.06
N VAL A 101 1.35 -5.48 8.55
CA VAL A 101 0.81 -4.11 8.51
C VAL A 101 -0.45 -4.05 7.63
N ALA A 102 -0.42 -4.65 6.44
CA ALA A 102 -1.57 -4.67 5.55
C ALA A 102 -2.78 -5.39 6.16
N LEU A 103 -2.56 -6.52 6.83
CA LEU A 103 -3.61 -7.24 7.55
C LEU A 103 -4.20 -6.40 8.69
N ALA A 104 -3.36 -5.66 9.43
CA ALA A 104 -3.83 -4.75 10.47
C ALA A 104 -4.75 -3.67 9.89
N VAL A 105 -4.40 -3.06 8.75
CA VAL A 105 -5.24 -2.08 8.05
C VAL A 105 -6.57 -2.69 7.61
N ILE A 106 -6.56 -3.87 6.99
CA ILE A 106 -7.79 -4.58 6.59
C ILE A 106 -8.70 -4.79 7.80
N VAL A 107 -8.15 -5.27 8.92
CA VAL A 107 -8.91 -5.50 10.15
C VAL A 107 -9.48 -4.20 10.71
N LEU A 108 -8.70 -3.12 10.73
CA LEU A 108 -9.16 -1.81 11.21
C LEU A 108 -10.30 -1.26 10.34
N ILE A 109 -10.20 -1.39 9.01
CA ILE A 109 -11.25 -0.99 8.07
C ILE A 109 -12.52 -1.83 8.31
N ARG A 110 -12.41 -3.15 8.39
CA ARG A 110 -13.55 -4.06 8.61
C ARG A 110 -14.20 -3.91 9.99
N ARG A 111 -13.43 -3.62 11.04
CA ARG A 111 -13.99 -3.34 12.38
C ARG A 111 -14.77 -2.03 12.40
N SER A 112 -14.35 -1.04 11.63
CA SER A 112 -15.06 0.24 11.53
C SER A 112 -16.43 0.13 10.83
N THR A 113 -16.66 -0.92 10.03
CA THR A 113 -17.93 -1.17 9.34
C THR A 113 -18.97 -1.88 10.19
N GLY A 114 -18.56 -2.58 11.25
CA GLY A 114 -19.45 -3.40 12.08
C GLY A 114 -20.17 -2.66 13.21
N VAL A 115 -20.00 -1.34 13.36
CA VAL A 115 -20.70 -0.56 14.40
C VAL A 115 -22.04 -0.10 13.84
N PRO A 116 -23.19 -0.63 14.31
CA PRO A 116 -24.49 -0.13 13.93
C PRO A 116 -24.57 1.33 14.39
N ARG A 117 -24.80 2.27 13.47
CA ARG A 117 -25.25 3.60 13.85
C ARG A 117 -26.61 3.41 14.50
N ALA A 118 -26.69 3.54 15.82
CA ALA A 118 -27.96 3.64 16.51
C ALA A 118 -28.77 4.73 15.79
N GLN A 119 -29.87 4.33 15.14
CA GLN A 119 -30.83 5.27 14.59
C GLN A 119 -31.34 6.12 15.74
N PRO A 120 -31.36 7.47 15.62
CA PRO A 120 -32.10 8.27 16.58
C PRO A 120 -33.58 7.91 16.38
N VAL A 121 -34.19 7.35 17.42
CA VAL A 121 -35.63 7.19 17.51
C VAL A 121 -36.22 8.59 17.57
N GLY A 122 -36.98 8.96 16.55
CA GLY A 122 -37.74 10.21 16.44
C GLY A 122 -39.01 9.96 15.65
#